data_AF-A0A9W4IXU1-F1
#
_entry.id   AF-A0A9W4IXU1-F1
#
_cell.length_a   1.000
_cell.length_b   1.000
_cell.length_c   1.000
_cell.angle_alpha   90.00
_cell.angle_beta   90.00
_cell.angle_gamma   90.00
#
_symmetry.space_group_name_H-M   'P 1'
#
loop_
_entity.id
_entity.type
_entity.pdbx_description
1 polymer ?
#
loop_
_entity_poly.entity_id
_entity_poly.type
_entity_poly.pdbx_seq_one_letter_code
_entity_poly.pdbx_strand_id
1 'polypeptide(L)'
;MAMNQIKGHNIYIGGIFSLKNKAALARADISHVLSVLHLNEAEKQETFEPYQHLSIGVDDVDDENLLEHFPAAIKFIQSGLDSGRGVLVHCAMGKSRSATICIAYLLHLQPAALTPQSALALVRESRPLCEPNDGFMQQLEVYHEMGCPDDVTDHPAYKRWLYRREVEDSVACGRAPELKSVRFEDEQPMRSQDATGPVIEYRCRKCRYKLATNAFVVPHEEEKKDTAKTSASAECGHLFLHPLTWMRPSLFPSEENTDADATYGAHPDDAPLSGRLTCPNPVCGSNVGKFAWQGLRCSCGGWVVPAIGITKARVDIAKQVNMSRGPRANPAIRLPPGMRAPEANDSGGRGNL
;
A
#
# COMPACT_ATOMS: atom_id res chain seq x y z
N MET A 1 -37.22 2.26 -12.21
CA MET A 1 -35.75 2.25 -12.10
C MET A 1 -35.19 2.24 -13.51
N ALA A 2 -34.73 3.40 -13.98
CA ALA A 2 -34.17 3.53 -15.32
C ALA A 2 -32.67 3.17 -15.31
N MET A 3 -32.15 2.79 -16.48
CA MET A 3 -30.72 2.92 -16.76
C MET A 3 -30.44 4.38 -17.12
N ASN A 4 -29.30 4.91 -16.68
CA ASN A 4 -28.90 6.30 -16.86
C ASN A 4 -27.60 6.35 -17.65
N GLN A 5 -27.53 7.20 -18.67
CA GLN A 5 -26.31 7.43 -19.44
C GLN A 5 -25.36 8.34 -18.68
N ILE A 6 -24.10 7.94 -18.54
CA ILE A 6 -23.03 8.78 -17.98
C ILE A 6 -22.72 9.88 -19.01
N LYS A 7 -22.70 11.14 -18.57
CA LYS A 7 -22.45 12.27 -19.48
C LYS A 7 -21.12 12.12 -20.22
N GLY A 8 -21.14 12.40 -21.52
CA GLY A 8 -19.94 12.34 -22.38
C GLY A 8 -19.56 10.94 -22.85
N HIS A 9 -20.23 9.89 -22.38
CA HIS A 9 -19.90 8.50 -22.73
C HIS A 9 -21.16 7.71 -23.14
N ASN A 10 -21.02 6.73 -24.04
CA ASN A 10 -22.10 5.80 -24.37
C ASN A 10 -22.17 4.63 -23.35
N ILE A 11 -21.99 4.97 -22.07
CA ILE A 11 -22.00 4.04 -20.94
C ILE A 11 -23.26 4.30 -20.13
N TYR A 12 -23.99 3.23 -19.84
CA TYR A 12 -25.22 3.25 -19.07
C TYR A 12 -25.01 2.51 -17.76
N ILE A 13 -25.50 3.09 -16.66
CA ILE A 13 -25.49 2.48 -15.34
C ILE A 13 -26.92 2.15 -14.91
N GLY A 14 -27.13 0.95 -14.35
CA GLY A 14 -28.45 0.51 -13.92
C GLY A 14 -28.45 -0.61 -12.88
N GLY A 15 -29.63 -0.91 -12.35
CA GLY A 15 -29.86 -2.12 -11.56
C GLY A 15 -30.32 -3.29 -12.43
N ILE A 16 -30.50 -4.47 -11.84
CA ILE A 16 -30.86 -5.71 -12.55
C ILE A 16 -32.17 -5.58 -13.33
N PHE A 17 -33.13 -4.81 -12.81
CA PHE A 17 -34.40 -4.56 -13.49
C PHE A 17 -34.28 -3.77 -14.80
N SER A 18 -33.14 -3.11 -15.06
CA SER A 18 -32.88 -2.41 -16.31
C SER A 18 -32.88 -3.37 -17.50
N LEU A 19 -32.46 -4.62 -17.28
CA LEU A 19 -32.44 -5.67 -18.30
C LEU A 19 -33.84 -6.07 -18.78
N LYS A 20 -34.87 -5.87 -17.94
CA LYS A 20 -36.27 -6.17 -18.33
C LYS A 20 -36.82 -5.19 -19.35
N ASN A 21 -36.21 -4.00 -19.50
CA ASN A 21 -36.68 -2.97 -20.42
C ASN A 21 -35.99 -3.07 -21.78
N LYS A 22 -36.34 -4.10 -22.56
CA LYS A 22 -35.78 -4.34 -23.90
C LYS A 22 -35.88 -3.13 -24.84
N ALA A 23 -36.97 -2.36 -24.74
CA ALA A 23 -37.16 -1.15 -25.53
C ALA A 23 -36.15 -0.04 -25.18
N ALA A 24 -35.79 0.10 -23.91
CA ALA A 24 -34.75 1.06 -23.50
C ALA A 24 -33.37 0.62 -23.99
N LEU A 25 -33.04 -0.67 -23.86
CA LEU A 25 -31.77 -1.23 -24.36
C LEU A 25 -31.62 -1.03 -25.87
N ALA A 26 -32.68 -1.29 -26.64
CA ALA A 26 -32.69 -1.09 -28.09
C ALA A 26 -32.54 0.40 -28.47
N ARG A 27 -33.21 1.32 -27.77
CA ARG A 27 -33.09 2.76 -28.03
C ARG A 27 -31.69 3.32 -27.73
N ALA A 28 -31.02 2.75 -26.73
CA ALA A 28 -29.65 3.10 -26.38
C ALA A 28 -28.60 2.36 -27.23
N ASP A 29 -29.05 1.52 -28.17
CA ASP A 29 -28.23 0.63 -28.99
C ASP A 29 -27.18 -0.15 -28.16
N ILE A 30 -27.64 -0.77 -27.07
CA ILE A 30 -26.76 -1.56 -26.20
C ILE A 30 -26.26 -2.80 -26.96
N SER A 31 -24.95 -3.00 -26.92
CA SER A 31 -24.25 -4.13 -27.53
C SER A 31 -23.52 -5.00 -26.51
N HIS A 32 -23.03 -4.37 -25.44
CA HIS A 32 -22.25 -5.00 -24.39
C HIS A 32 -22.96 -4.81 -23.05
N VAL A 33 -22.98 -5.88 -22.25
CA VAL A 33 -23.53 -5.86 -20.90
C VAL A 33 -22.48 -6.39 -19.93
N LEU A 34 -22.17 -5.60 -18.91
CA LEU A 34 -21.28 -5.95 -17.81
C LEU A 34 -22.10 -6.12 -16.53
N SER A 35 -22.17 -7.35 -16.04
CA SER A 35 -22.87 -7.70 -14.80
C SER A 35 -21.87 -7.81 -13.65
N VAL A 36 -22.04 -7.00 -12.62
CA VAL A 36 -21.23 -7.00 -11.39
C VAL A 36 -22.08 -7.52 -10.22
N LEU A 37 -22.39 -8.81 -10.26
CA LEU A 37 -23.15 -9.58 -9.27
C LEU A 37 -23.04 -11.08 -9.60
N HIS A 38 -23.35 -11.93 -8.63
CA HIS A 38 -23.59 -13.35 -8.91
C HIS A 38 -24.88 -13.51 -9.72
N LEU A 39 -24.75 -14.15 -10.89
CA LEU A 39 -25.85 -14.55 -11.76
C LEU A 39 -25.87 -16.08 -11.83
N ASN A 40 -27.06 -16.68 -11.83
CA ASN A 40 -27.17 -18.11 -12.07
C ASN A 40 -27.03 -18.43 -13.57
N GLU A 41 -26.59 -19.64 -13.90
CA GLU A 41 -26.33 -20.03 -15.31
C GLU A 41 -27.61 -19.99 -16.17
N ALA A 42 -28.78 -20.24 -15.58
CA ALA A 42 -30.06 -20.15 -16.28
C ALA A 42 -30.40 -18.70 -16.70
N GLU A 43 -30.13 -17.71 -15.83
CA GLU A 43 -30.31 -16.28 -16.11
C GLU A 43 -29.37 -15.80 -17.21
N LYS A 44 -28.15 -16.35 -17.28
CA LYS A 44 -27.14 -15.99 -18.27
C LYS A 44 -27.57 -16.32 -19.70
N GLN A 45 -28.18 -17.48 -19.92
CA GLN A 45 -28.40 -17.96 -21.28
C GLN A 45 -29.50 -17.20 -22.04
N GLU A 46 -30.64 -16.92 -21.41
CA GLU A 46 -31.80 -16.33 -22.13
C GLU A 46 -31.76 -14.80 -22.17
N THR A 47 -31.26 -14.16 -21.11
CA THR A 47 -31.29 -12.70 -20.98
C THR A 47 -30.20 -12.01 -21.81
N PHE A 48 -29.05 -12.68 -21.99
CA PHE A 48 -27.83 -12.06 -22.50
C PHE A 48 -27.41 -12.53 -23.89
N GLU A 49 -28.09 -13.52 -24.49
CA GLU A 49 -27.82 -14.03 -25.85
C GLU A 49 -27.62 -12.95 -26.93
N PRO A 50 -28.38 -11.83 -26.99
CA PRO A 50 -28.19 -10.82 -28.02
C PRO A 50 -27.03 -9.84 -27.75
N TYR A 51 -26.31 -9.98 -26.62
CA TYR A 51 -25.26 -9.06 -26.19
C TYR A 51 -23.93 -9.78 -26.01
N GLN A 52 -22.82 -9.06 -26.19
CA GLN A 52 -21.57 -9.50 -25.57
C GLN A 52 -21.71 -9.31 -24.06
N HIS A 53 -21.43 -10.37 -23.30
CA HIS A 53 -21.67 -10.38 -21.85
C HIS A 53 -20.40 -10.73 -21.09
N LEU A 54 -20.06 -9.90 -20.11
CA LEU A 54 -19.06 -10.18 -19.10
C LEU A 54 -19.74 -10.18 -17.73
N SER A 55 -19.50 -11.24 -16.96
CA SER A 55 -20.04 -11.41 -15.60
C SER A 55 -18.89 -11.46 -14.60
N ILE A 56 -18.92 -10.55 -13.62
CA ILE A 56 -18.02 -10.50 -12.47
C ILE A 56 -18.87 -10.79 -11.23
N GLY A 57 -18.68 -11.99 -10.66
CA GLY A 57 -19.42 -12.44 -9.49
C GLY A 57 -18.80 -11.91 -8.21
N VAL A 58 -19.30 -10.78 -7.72
CA VAL A 58 -18.84 -10.09 -6.51
C VAL A 58 -20.03 -9.60 -5.69
N ASP A 59 -19.97 -9.75 -4.37
CA ASP A 59 -20.99 -9.24 -3.43
C ASP A 59 -20.78 -7.75 -3.07
N ASP A 60 -21.80 -7.13 -2.50
CA ASP A 60 -21.80 -5.68 -2.18
C ASP A 60 -21.36 -5.41 -0.74
N VAL A 61 -20.21 -5.96 -0.38
CA VAL A 61 -19.61 -5.85 0.96
C VAL A 61 -18.22 -5.22 0.85
N ASP A 62 -17.71 -4.68 1.96
CA ASP A 62 -16.47 -3.91 2.01
C ASP A 62 -15.20 -4.78 1.94
N ASP A 63 -15.32 -6.06 2.31
CA ASP A 63 -14.30 -7.10 2.24
C ASP A 63 -14.26 -7.85 0.90
N GLU A 64 -14.96 -7.39 -0.13
CA GLU A 64 -14.84 -7.94 -1.48
C GLU A 64 -13.66 -7.34 -2.25
N ASN A 65 -13.06 -8.11 -3.18
CA ASN A 65 -11.96 -7.63 -4.02
C ASN A 65 -12.41 -7.37 -5.46
N LEU A 66 -12.90 -6.16 -5.72
CA LEU A 66 -13.28 -5.75 -7.07
C LEU A 66 -12.10 -5.17 -7.88
N LEU A 67 -11.05 -4.70 -7.19
CA LEU A 67 -9.87 -4.05 -7.77
C LEU A 67 -9.14 -4.95 -8.78
N GLU A 68 -9.03 -6.25 -8.51
CA GLU A 68 -8.42 -7.20 -9.43
C GLU A 68 -9.15 -7.34 -10.77
N HIS A 69 -10.45 -7.02 -10.78
CA HIS A 69 -11.29 -7.13 -11.96
C HIS A 69 -11.33 -5.85 -12.81
N PHE A 70 -10.77 -4.74 -12.32
CA PHE A 70 -10.81 -3.45 -13.04
C PHE A 70 -10.24 -3.55 -14.45
N PRO A 71 -9.05 -4.15 -14.71
CA PRO A 71 -8.52 -4.23 -16.07
C PRO A 71 -9.45 -4.95 -17.06
N ALA A 72 -10.00 -6.10 -16.65
CA ALA A 72 -10.90 -6.87 -17.50
C ALA A 72 -12.20 -6.11 -17.78
N ALA A 73 -12.77 -5.48 -16.74
CA ALA A 73 -13.98 -4.67 -16.85
C ALA A 73 -13.78 -3.45 -17.77
N ILE A 74 -12.68 -2.72 -17.59
CA ILE A 74 -12.33 -1.53 -18.37
C ILE A 74 -12.13 -1.90 -19.84
N LYS A 75 -11.37 -2.96 -20.13
CA LYS A 75 -11.16 -3.47 -21.49
C LYS A 75 -12.47 -3.86 -22.17
N PHE A 76 -13.39 -4.50 -21.44
CA PHE A 76 -14.70 -4.87 -21.94
C PHE A 76 -15.60 -3.66 -22.21
N ILE A 77 -15.56 -2.64 -21.36
CA ILE A 77 -16.28 -1.37 -21.61
C ILE A 77 -15.70 -0.70 -22.85
N GLN A 78 -14.37 -0.64 -22.97
CA GLN A 78 -13.70 -0.02 -24.11
C GLN A 78 -14.05 -0.72 -25.42
N SER A 79 -14.05 -2.06 -25.47
CA SER A 79 -14.42 -2.79 -26.69
C SER A 79 -15.85 -2.51 -27.15
N GLY A 80 -16.77 -2.31 -26.20
CA GLY A 80 -18.13 -1.92 -26.51
C GLY A 80 -18.24 -0.51 -27.09
N LEU A 81 -17.50 0.44 -26.51
CA LEU A 81 -17.47 1.81 -27.00
C LEU A 81 -16.77 1.94 -28.36
N ASP A 82 -15.71 1.17 -28.59
CA ASP A 82 -14.97 1.13 -29.86
C ASP A 82 -15.84 0.59 -31.02
N SER A 83 -16.87 -0.19 -30.71
CA SER A 83 -17.87 -0.63 -31.70
C SER A 83 -18.86 0.48 -32.11
N GLY A 84 -18.78 1.66 -31.48
CA GLY A 84 -19.70 2.78 -31.68
C GLY A 84 -21.07 2.61 -31.02
N ARG A 85 -21.26 1.53 -30.25
CA ARG A 85 -22.53 1.13 -29.62
C ARG A 85 -22.51 1.36 -28.11
N GLY A 86 -23.65 1.17 -27.46
CA GLY A 86 -23.80 1.41 -26.02
C GLY A 86 -23.33 0.23 -25.17
N VAL A 87 -22.83 0.56 -23.97
CA VAL A 87 -22.44 -0.42 -22.93
C VAL A 87 -23.29 -0.24 -21.69
N LEU A 88 -23.92 -1.30 -21.20
CA LEU A 88 -24.63 -1.30 -19.92
C LEU A 88 -23.76 -1.94 -18.83
N VAL A 89 -23.44 -1.20 -17.78
CA VAL A 89 -22.84 -1.72 -16.55
C VAL A 89 -23.91 -1.77 -15.47
N HIS A 90 -24.17 -2.95 -14.90
CA HIS A 90 -25.21 -3.10 -13.88
C HIS A 90 -24.79 -4.00 -12.73
N CYS A 91 -25.42 -3.79 -11.59
CA CYS A 91 -25.40 -4.70 -10.45
C CYS A 91 -26.85 -4.98 -10.02
N ALA A 92 -27.09 -5.29 -8.74
CA ALA A 92 -28.45 -5.43 -8.21
C ALA A 92 -29.24 -4.11 -8.28
N MET A 93 -28.74 -3.05 -7.64
CA MET A 93 -29.42 -1.75 -7.53
C MET A 93 -28.90 -0.67 -8.49
N GLY A 94 -27.74 -0.88 -9.08
CA GLY A 94 -27.04 0.16 -9.83
C GLY A 94 -26.52 1.28 -8.94
N LYS A 95 -26.04 0.93 -7.73
CA LYS A 95 -25.67 1.88 -6.67
C LYS A 95 -24.17 1.84 -6.33
N SER A 96 -23.68 0.66 -5.95
CA SER A 96 -22.33 0.47 -5.43
C SER A 96 -21.42 -0.22 -6.46
N ARG A 97 -21.39 -1.56 -6.53
CA ARG A 97 -20.58 -2.36 -7.49
C ARG A 97 -20.49 -1.81 -8.93
N SER A 98 -21.63 -1.58 -9.57
CA SER A 98 -21.64 -1.04 -10.95
C SER A 98 -21.10 0.39 -11.03
N ALA A 99 -21.36 1.20 -10.00
CA ALA A 99 -20.83 2.56 -9.94
C ALA A 99 -19.31 2.52 -9.75
N THR A 100 -18.79 1.62 -8.91
CA THR A 100 -17.34 1.41 -8.73
C THR A 100 -16.66 1.13 -10.07
N ILE A 101 -17.20 0.22 -10.89
CA ILE A 101 -16.66 -0.07 -12.22
C ILE A 101 -16.72 1.14 -13.15
N CYS A 102 -17.83 1.87 -13.18
CA CYS A 102 -17.94 3.09 -13.97
C CYS A 102 -16.91 4.15 -13.55
N ILE A 103 -16.69 4.31 -12.24
CA ILE A 103 -15.69 5.24 -11.69
C ILE A 103 -14.27 4.79 -12.07
N ALA A 104 -13.95 3.50 -11.92
CA ALA A 104 -12.66 2.95 -12.32
C ALA A 104 -12.36 3.21 -13.81
N TYR A 105 -13.36 3.05 -14.68
CA TYR A 105 -13.24 3.38 -16.09
C TYR A 105 -12.95 4.87 -16.34
N LEU A 106 -13.68 5.78 -15.68
CA LEU A 106 -13.42 7.23 -15.80
C LEU A 106 -12.02 7.61 -15.31
N LEU A 107 -11.58 7.04 -14.18
CA LEU A 107 -10.23 7.24 -13.67
C LEU A 107 -9.17 6.76 -14.66
N HIS A 108 -9.37 5.59 -15.26
CA HIS A 108 -8.46 5.03 -16.26
C HIS A 108 -8.34 5.92 -17.51
N LEU A 109 -9.42 6.56 -17.95
CA LEU A 109 -9.37 7.50 -19.07
C LEU A 109 -8.59 8.78 -18.76
N GLN A 110 -8.64 9.27 -17.53
CA GLN A 110 -8.09 10.57 -17.15
C GLN A 110 -7.41 10.55 -15.77
N PRO A 111 -6.38 9.71 -15.56
CA PRO A 111 -5.80 9.47 -14.23
C PRO A 111 -5.18 10.73 -13.59
N ALA A 112 -4.74 11.67 -14.42
CA ALA A 112 -4.18 12.95 -13.94
C ALA A 112 -5.23 14.03 -13.65
N ALA A 113 -6.46 13.90 -14.18
CA ALA A 113 -7.50 14.94 -14.07
C ALA A 113 -8.61 14.59 -13.08
N LEU A 114 -8.80 13.31 -12.79
CA LEU A 114 -9.86 12.82 -11.91
C LEU A 114 -9.29 12.16 -10.67
N THR A 115 -9.97 12.40 -9.55
CA THR A 115 -9.86 11.67 -8.29
C THR A 115 -11.08 10.74 -8.15
N PRO A 116 -11.04 9.72 -7.29
CA PRO A 116 -12.20 8.86 -7.06
C PRO A 116 -13.46 9.66 -6.67
N GLN A 117 -13.33 10.71 -5.85
CA GLN A 117 -14.46 11.57 -5.45
C GLN A 117 -14.99 12.41 -6.61
N SER A 118 -14.12 12.99 -7.43
CA SER A 118 -14.57 13.79 -8.58
C SER A 118 -15.22 12.91 -9.65
N ALA A 119 -14.69 11.71 -9.89
CA ALA A 119 -15.29 10.75 -10.80
C ALA A 119 -16.65 10.22 -10.28
N LEU A 120 -16.78 9.97 -8.98
CA LEU A 120 -18.08 9.67 -8.34
C LEU A 120 -19.09 10.81 -8.53
N ALA A 121 -18.65 12.08 -8.39
CA ALA A 121 -19.50 13.24 -8.62
C ALA A 121 -20.04 13.27 -10.06
N LEU A 122 -19.19 12.99 -11.06
CA LEU A 122 -19.61 12.90 -12.47
C LEU A 122 -20.66 11.81 -12.70
N VAL A 123 -20.48 10.62 -12.12
CA VAL A 123 -21.47 9.54 -12.22
C VAL A 123 -22.80 9.94 -11.55
N ARG A 124 -22.72 10.66 -10.41
CA ARG A 124 -23.89 11.16 -9.67
C ARG A 124 -24.70 12.19 -10.44
N GLU A 125 -24.11 12.93 -11.38
CA GLU A 125 -24.86 13.85 -12.24
C GLU A 125 -25.92 13.12 -13.08
N SER A 126 -25.63 11.89 -13.49
CA SER A 126 -26.55 11.04 -14.24
C SER A 126 -27.39 10.14 -13.34
N ARG A 127 -26.84 9.72 -12.20
CA ARG A 127 -27.51 8.82 -11.24
C ARG A 127 -27.19 9.20 -9.79
N PRO A 128 -27.97 10.10 -9.16
CA PRO A 128 -27.66 10.66 -7.84
C PRO A 128 -27.56 9.65 -6.69
N LEU A 129 -28.20 8.48 -6.84
CA LEU A 129 -28.20 7.40 -5.84
C LEU A 129 -26.88 6.62 -5.79
N CYS A 130 -25.94 6.84 -6.72
CA CYS A 130 -24.66 6.13 -6.73
C CYS A 130 -23.86 6.43 -5.46
N GLU A 131 -23.40 5.36 -4.82
CA GLU A 131 -22.67 5.39 -3.56
C GLU A 131 -22.03 4.01 -3.41
N PRO A 132 -20.79 3.84 -3.93
CA PRO A 132 -19.94 2.69 -3.61
C PRO A 132 -19.80 2.54 -2.10
N ASN A 133 -19.69 1.30 -1.62
CA ASN A 133 -19.33 1.06 -0.23
C ASN A 133 -17.90 1.54 0.07
N ASP A 134 -17.56 1.63 1.35
CA ASP A 134 -16.27 2.18 1.80
C ASP A 134 -15.08 1.33 1.31
N GLY A 135 -15.20 0.00 1.28
CA GLY A 135 -14.17 -0.90 0.76
C GLY A 135 -13.90 -0.70 -0.73
N PHE A 136 -14.93 -0.47 -1.53
CA PHE A 136 -14.81 -0.14 -2.95
C PHE A 136 -14.26 1.26 -3.19
N MET A 137 -14.60 2.24 -2.35
CA MET A 137 -13.96 3.56 -2.41
C MET A 137 -12.47 3.46 -2.12
N GLN A 138 -12.06 2.70 -1.10
CA GLN A 138 -10.64 2.48 -0.82
C GLN A 138 -9.92 1.78 -1.98
N GLN A 139 -10.57 0.82 -2.64
CA GLN A 139 -10.03 0.17 -3.84
C GLN A 139 -9.82 1.14 -5.01
N LEU A 140 -10.73 2.10 -5.19
CA LEU A 140 -10.58 3.16 -6.19
C LEU A 140 -9.41 4.10 -5.85
N GLU A 141 -9.20 4.42 -4.57
CA GLU A 141 -8.03 5.19 -4.13
C GLU A 141 -6.73 4.44 -4.44
N VAL A 142 -6.66 3.15 -4.12
CA VAL A 142 -5.50 2.31 -4.44
C VAL A 142 -5.30 2.29 -5.96
N TYR A 143 -6.36 2.12 -6.75
CA TYR A 143 -6.27 2.15 -8.21
C TYR A 143 -5.71 3.48 -8.75
N HIS A 144 -6.15 4.60 -8.17
CA HIS A 144 -5.68 5.93 -8.52
C HIS A 144 -4.21 6.16 -8.12
N GLU A 145 -3.80 5.73 -6.92
CA GLU A 145 -2.42 5.78 -6.44
C GLU A 145 -1.46 5.00 -7.36
N MET A 146 -1.94 3.90 -7.94
CA MET A 146 -1.17 3.10 -8.90
C MET A 146 -1.00 3.78 -10.27
N GLY A 147 -1.68 4.89 -10.53
CA GLY A 147 -1.72 5.53 -11.84
C GLY A 147 -2.64 4.82 -12.83
N CYS A 148 -3.63 4.08 -12.33
CA CYS A 148 -4.64 3.36 -13.12
C CYS A 148 -4.07 2.39 -14.19
N PRO A 149 -3.21 1.44 -13.80
CA PRO A 149 -2.54 0.55 -14.75
C PRO A 149 -3.49 -0.47 -15.39
N ASP A 150 -3.06 -1.02 -16.52
CA ASP A 150 -3.69 -2.18 -17.18
C ASP A 150 -3.43 -3.51 -16.43
N ASP A 151 -2.39 -3.56 -15.61
CA ASP A 151 -2.07 -4.69 -14.75
C ASP A 151 -2.06 -4.24 -13.29
N VAL A 152 -3.04 -4.72 -12.54
CA VAL A 152 -3.25 -4.39 -11.13
C VAL A 152 -2.56 -5.40 -10.23
N THR A 153 -2.63 -6.69 -10.54
CA THR A 153 -2.28 -7.76 -9.60
C THR A 153 -0.78 -7.82 -9.32
N ASP A 154 0.03 -7.42 -10.30
CA ASP A 154 1.48 -7.38 -10.12
C ASP A 154 2.00 -6.09 -9.49
N HIS A 155 1.16 -5.06 -9.38
CA HIS A 155 1.57 -3.75 -8.90
C HIS A 155 1.92 -3.76 -7.39
N PRO A 156 3.03 -3.12 -6.96
CA PRO A 156 3.45 -3.13 -5.55
C PRO A 156 2.43 -2.58 -4.56
N ALA A 157 1.68 -1.54 -4.94
CA ALA A 157 0.65 -0.96 -4.07
C ALA A 157 -0.54 -1.91 -3.87
N TYR A 158 -0.95 -2.63 -4.92
CA TYR A 158 -1.98 -3.66 -4.82
C TYR A 158 -1.55 -4.80 -3.90
N LYS A 159 -0.32 -5.33 -4.09
CA LYS A 159 0.24 -6.37 -3.21
C LYS A 159 0.34 -5.91 -1.75
N ARG A 160 0.65 -4.64 -1.50
CA ARG A 160 0.67 -4.05 -0.14
C ARG A 160 -0.74 -3.91 0.44
N TRP A 161 -1.71 -3.50 -0.37
CA TRP A 161 -3.12 -3.40 0.05
C TRP A 161 -3.69 -4.78 0.40
N LEU A 162 -3.48 -5.80 -0.44
CA LEU A 162 -3.87 -7.18 -0.16
C LEU A 162 -3.24 -7.68 1.15
N TYR A 163 -1.93 -7.47 1.31
CA TYR A 163 -1.23 -7.85 2.53
C TYR A 163 -1.87 -7.23 3.78
N ARG A 164 -2.16 -5.93 3.75
CA ARG A 164 -2.77 -5.23 4.89
C ARG A 164 -4.12 -5.86 5.25
N ARG A 165 -4.96 -6.12 4.26
CA ARG A 165 -6.27 -6.76 4.47
C ARG A 165 -6.15 -8.13 5.10
N GLU A 166 -5.25 -8.97 4.59
CA GLU A 166 -5.04 -10.31 5.12
C GLU A 166 -4.54 -10.30 6.58
N VAL A 167 -3.72 -9.30 6.95
CA VAL A 167 -3.33 -9.06 8.34
C VAL A 167 -4.53 -8.65 9.18
N GLU A 168 -5.34 -7.71 8.71
CA GLU A 168 -6.55 -7.24 9.41
C GLU A 168 -7.53 -8.40 9.66
N ASP A 169 -7.79 -9.23 8.66
CA ASP A 169 -8.68 -10.39 8.75
C ASP A 169 -8.15 -11.43 9.75
N SER A 170 -6.85 -11.75 9.67
CA SER A 170 -6.20 -12.67 10.61
C SER A 170 -6.32 -12.17 12.05
N VAL A 171 -6.04 -10.87 12.25
CA VAL A 171 -6.10 -10.20 13.54
C VAL A 171 -7.53 -10.14 14.08
N ALA A 172 -8.53 -9.89 13.23
CA ALA A 172 -9.95 -9.88 13.60
C ALA A 172 -10.40 -11.26 14.12
N CYS A 173 -9.80 -12.33 13.61
CA CYS A 173 -10.03 -13.70 14.08
C CYS A 173 -9.18 -14.08 15.31
N GLY A 174 -8.40 -13.14 15.86
CA GLY A 174 -7.51 -13.39 16.98
C GLY A 174 -6.33 -14.30 16.62
N ARG A 175 -5.88 -14.29 15.36
CA ARG A 175 -4.72 -15.07 14.89
C ARG A 175 -3.65 -14.17 14.29
N ALA A 176 -2.40 -14.64 14.31
CA ALA A 176 -1.35 -14.02 13.53
C ALA A 176 -1.55 -14.35 12.04
N PRO A 177 -1.17 -13.46 11.11
CA PRO A 177 -1.18 -13.77 9.68
C PRO A 177 -0.23 -14.93 9.37
N GLU A 178 -0.50 -15.69 8.32
CA GLU A 178 0.41 -16.75 7.88
C GLU A 178 1.71 -16.17 7.30
N LEU A 179 2.82 -16.91 7.39
CA LEU A 179 4.12 -16.45 6.87
C LEU A 179 4.06 -16.10 5.37
N LYS A 180 3.31 -16.87 4.58
CA LYS A 180 3.15 -16.66 3.12
C LYS A 180 2.44 -15.35 2.78
N SER A 181 1.64 -14.87 3.72
CA SER A 181 0.83 -13.66 3.60
C SER A 181 1.66 -12.42 3.94
N VAL A 182 2.73 -12.56 4.74
CA VAL A 182 3.53 -11.42 5.19
C VAL A 182 4.45 -10.87 4.10
N ARG A 183 4.20 -9.61 3.72
CA ARG A 183 5.08 -8.84 2.83
C ARG A 183 6.28 -8.27 3.61
N PHE A 184 7.47 -8.81 3.35
CA PHE A 184 8.74 -8.25 3.81
C PHE A 184 9.23 -7.16 2.83
N GLU A 185 9.33 -5.91 3.28
CA GLU A 185 9.61 -4.76 2.39
C GLU A 185 11.06 -4.73 1.89
N ASP A 186 12.01 -5.33 2.59
CA ASP A 186 13.42 -5.42 2.17
C ASP A 186 13.69 -6.50 1.10
N GLU A 187 12.74 -7.39 0.84
CA GLU A 187 12.80 -8.37 -0.26
C GLU A 187 12.24 -7.82 -1.58
N GLN A 188 11.61 -6.66 -1.53
CA GLN A 188 11.00 -6.03 -2.70
C GLN A 188 12.07 -5.29 -3.52
N PRO A 189 11.95 -5.28 -4.86
CA PRO A 189 12.86 -4.52 -5.70
C PRO A 189 12.79 -3.04 -5.33
N MET A 190 13.93 -2.46 -4.89
CA MET A 190 14.01 -1.05 -4.51
C MET A 190 13.59 -0.16 -5.68
N ARG A 191 12.59 0.71 -5.45
CA ARG A 191 12.24 1.76 -6.42
C ARG A 191 13.38 2.78 -6.48
N SER A 192 13.88 3.03 -7.68
CA SER A 192 14.91 4.03 -7.97
C SER A 192 14.50 5.48 -7.67
N GLN A 193 13.24 5.72 -7.27
CA GLN A 193 12.68 7.04 -6.95
C GLN A 193 12.76 7.43 -5.46
N ASP A 194 12.98 6.47 -4.54
CA ASP A 194 13.00 6.74 -3.08
C ASP A 194 14.34 7.30 -2.56
N ALA A 195 15.33 7.48 -3.45
CA ALA A 195 16.69 7.89 -3.10
C ALA A 195 16.92 9.42 -3.05
N THR A 196 15.85 10.22 -2.93
CA THR A 196 15.95 11.69 -2.86
C THR A 196 15.95 12.20 -1.41
N GLY A 197 16.86 11.68 -0.58
CA GLY A 197 16.99 12.15 0.80
C GLY A 197 18.19 11.56 1.55
N PRO A 198 18.57 12.13 2.70
CA PRO A 198 19.60 11.56 3.56
C PRO A 198 19.11 10.22 4.12
N VAL A 199 19.84 9.14 3.83
CA VAL A 199 19.52 7.82 4.38
C VAL A 199 19.87 7.82 5.87
N ILE A 200 18.87 7.58 6.72
CA ILE A 200 19.04 7.43 8.16
C ILE A 200 19.05 5.94 8.46
N GLU A 201 20.09 5.46 9.12
CA GLU A 201 20.24 4.09 9.55
C GLU A 201 19.97 3.95 11.05
N TYR A 202 19.20 2.91 11.40
CA TYR A 202 18.93 2.52 12.77
C TYR A 202 19.75 1.28 13.10
N ARG A 203 20.64 1.39 14.09
CA ARG A 203 21.62 0.36 14.45
C ARG A 203 21.39 -0.12 15.87
N CYS A 204 21.63 -1.40 16.14
CA CYS A 204 21.55 -1.96 17.48
C CYS A 204 22.55 -1.26 18.42
N ARG A 205 22.11 -0.81 19.60
CA ARG A 205 22.97 -0.06 20.53
C ARG A 205 24.14 -0.88 21.10
N LYS A 206 23.98 -2.21 21.21
CA LYS A 206 25.02 -3.09 21.77
C LYS A 206 26.10 -3.47 20.76
N CYS A 207 25.73 -3.81 19.52
CA CYS A 207 26.67 -4.35 18.53
C CYS A 207 26.76 -3.55 17.23
N ARG A 208 26.02 -2.44 17.12
CA ARG A 208 25.97 -1.53 15.95
C ARG A 208 25.52 -2.17 14.64
N TYR A 209 24.95 -3.38 14.70
CA TYR A 209 24.33 -4.07 13.57
C TYR A 209 23.19 -3.23 12.99
N LYS A 210 23.10 -3.11 11.66
CA LYS A 210 22.07 -2.32 10.97
C LYS A 210 20.73 -3.06 11.00
N LEU A 211 19.74 -2.49 11.68
CA LEU A 211 18.40 -3.07 11.84
C LEU A 211 17.44 -2.57 10.75
N ALA A 212 17.46 -1.27 10.45
CA ALA A 212 16.55 -0.68 9.47
C ALA A 212 17.11 0.63 8.91
N THR A 213 16.44 1.16 7.88
CA THR A 213 16.64 2.53 7.38
C THR A 213 15.33 3.31 7.47
N ASN A 214 15.38 4.64 7.29
CA ASN A 214 14.17 5.48 7.26
C ASN A 214 13.15 5.09 6.18
N ALA A 215 13.58 4.43 5.10
CA ALA A 215 12.68 3.96 4.04
C ALA A 215 11.67 2.91 4.53
N PHE A 216 11.96 2.20 5.62
CA PHE A 216 11.10 1.14 6.16
C PHE A 216 10.28 1.58 7.37
N VAL A 217 10.33 2.87 7.73
CA VAL A 217 9.62 3.40 8.91
C VAL A 217 8.16 3.65 8.57
N VAL A 218 7.27 3.08 9.38
CA VAL A 218 5.82 3.35 9.28
C VAL A 218 5.53 4.64 10.04
N PRO A 219 5.09 5.71 9.37
CA PRO A 219 4.67 6.92 10.05
C PRO A 219 3.36 6.66 10.80
N HIS A 220 3.16 7.31 11.93
CA HIS A 220 1.89 7.32 12.66
C HIS A 220 1.68 8.71 13.23
N GLU A 221 0.43 9.16 13.23
CA GLU A 221 0.08 10.51 13.68
C GLU A 221 -0.03 10.58 15.21
N GLU A 222 0.39 11.71 15.78
CA GLU A 222 0.12 12.04 17.18
C GLU A 222 -1.36 12.44 17.29
N GLU A 223 -2.14 11.80 18.17
CA GLU A 223 -3.53 12.20 18.40
C GLU A 223 -3.56 13.66 18.87
N LYS A 224 -4.05 14.59 18.04
CA LYS A 224 -4.34 15.96 18.47
C LYS A 224 -5.45 15.90 19.51
N LYS A 225 -5.09 15.97 20.80
CA LYS A 225 -6.08 16.15 21.87
C LYS A 225 -6.71 17.53 21.73
N ASP A 226 -7.99 17.57 21.36
CA ASP A 226 -8.84 18.78 21.30
C ASP A 226 -9.19 19.37 22.68
N THR A 227 -8.29 19.33 23.65
CA THR A 227 -8.54 19.92 24.97
C THR A 227 -7.38 20.78 25.43
N ALA A 228 -7.70 22.06 25.63
CA ALA A 228 -6.85 23.03 26.29
C ALA A 228 -6.44 22.54 27.69
N LYS A 229 -5.20 22.07 27.83
CA LYS A 229 -4.32 22.19 29.01
C LYS A 229 -2.99 21.45 28.78
N THR A 230 -1.95 22.26 28.54
CA THR A 230 -0.53 22.07 28.91
C THR A 230 0.21 20.75 28.59
N SER A 231 1.19 20.93 27.69
CA SER A 231 2.61 20.54 27.78
C SER A 231 3.11 19.22 27.17
N ALA A 232 4.12 19.41 26.31
CA ALA A 232 5.02 18.47 25.62
C ALA A 232 4.42 17.62 24.49
N SER A 233 4.82 17.92 23.25
CA SER A 233 4.84 16.96 22.14
C SER A 233 5.59 15.71 22.60
N ALA A 234 4.86 14.65 22.95
CA ALA A 234 5.45 13.44 23.48
C ALA A 234 6.16 12.70 22.34
N GLU A 235 7.45 12.96 22.17
CA GLU A 235 8.27 12.30 21.16
C GLU A 235 8.09 10.77 21.25
N CYS A 236 7.55 10.13 20.20
CA CYS A 236 7.23 8.69 20.27
C CYS A 236 8.52 7.89 20.57
N GLY A 237 8.47 7.06 21.63
CA GLY A 237 9.62 6.25 22.08
C GLY A 237 9.86 4.98 21.26
N HIS A 238 8.93 4.67 20.35
CA HIS A 238 8.98 3.53 19.46
C HIS A 238 9.20 3.99 18.01
N LEU A 239 9.98 3.21 17.27
CA LEU A 239 10.09 3.32 15.82
C LEU A 239 9.37 2.12 15.22
N PHE A 240 8.22 2.35 14.61
CA PHE A 240 7.47 1.30 13.92
C PHE A 240 8.06 1.10 12.52
N LEU A 241 8.14 -0.16 12.13
CA LEU A 241 8.76 -0.59 10.89
C LEU A 241 7.78 -1.50 10.13
N HIS A 242 7.88 -1.49 8.81
CA HIS A 242 7.36 -2.61 8.03
C HIS A 242 8.09 -3.91 8.44
N PRO A 243 7.47 -5.09 8.26
CA PRO A 243 8.15 -6.35 8.45
C PRO A 243 9.43 -6.41 7.60
N LEU A 244 10.56 -6.74 8.23
CA LEU A 244 11.85 -6.93 7.57
C LEU A 244 12.30 -8.39 7.70
N THR A 245 13.04 -8.90 6.73
CA THR A 245 13.45 -10.33 6.67
C THR A 245 14.10 -10.81 7.95
N TRP A 246 14.94 -9.98 8.59
CA TRP A 246 15.63 -10.35 9.84
C TRP A 246 14.67 -10.57 11.02
N MET A 247 13.45 -10.04 10.96
CA MET A 247 12.44 -10.21 12.01
C MET A 247 11.71 -11.56 11.90
N ARG A 248 11.82 -12.25 10.75
CA ARG A 248 11.10 -13.50 10.46
C ARG A 248 11.21 -14.54 11.59
N PRO A 249 12.39 -14.83 12.19
CA PRO A 249 12.47 -15.82 13.27
C PRO A 249 11.73 -15.43 14.55
N SER A 250 11.53 -14.12 14.79
CA SER A 250 10.74 -13.64 15.94
C SER A 250 9.25 -13.61 15.65
N LEU A 251 8.86 -13.29 14.41
CA LEU A 251 7.46 -13.25 13.99
C LEU A 251 6.87 -14.65 13.76
N PHE A 252 7.71 -15.58 13.30
CA PHE A 252 7.37 -16.94 12.90
C PHE A 252 8.44 -17.90 13.45
N PRO A 253 8.47 -18.15 14.78
CA PRO A 253 9.42 -19.09 15.37
C PRO A 253 9.13 -20.51 14.86
N SER A 254 10.18 -21.28 14.56
CA SER A 254 10.07 -22.71 14.30
C SER A 254 9.83 -23.48 15.62
N GLU A 255 9.25 -24.68 15.53
CA GLU A 255 8.95 -25.54 16.70
C GLU A 255 10.18 -25.74 17.64
N GLU A 256 11.39 -25.69 17.09
CA GLU A 256 12.66 -25.84 17.82
C GLU A 256 13.02 -24.69 18.78
N ASN A 257 12.33 -23.54 18.73
CA ASN A 257 12.66 -22.33 19.52
C ASN A 257 11.50 -21.82 20.40
N THR A 258 10.57 -22.69 20.78
CA THR A 258 9.39 -22.31 21.58
C THR A 258 9.74 -22.20 23.07
N ASP A 259 9.98 -20.99 23.56
CA ASP A 259 9.89 -20.70 25.00
C ASP A 259 8.42 -20.85 25.43
N ALA A 260 8.17 -21.63 26.49
CA ALA A 260 6.86 -22.07 27.00
C ALA A 260 5.91 -20.96 27.52
N ASP A 261 6.12 -19.70 27.15
CA ASP A 261 5.38 -18.52 27.60
C ASP A 261 4.39 -17.99 26.54
N ALA A 262 4.06 -18.80 25.51
CA ALA A 262 3.02 -18.49 24.53
C ALA A 262 1.62 -18.60 25.18
N THR A 263 1.26 -17.58 25.97
CA THR A 263 0.01 -17.54 26.71
C THR A 263 -1.17 -17.19 25.81
N TYR A 264 -2.23 -17.99 25.92
CA TYR A 264 -3.62 -17.79 25.50
C TYR A 264 -3.94 -17.77 23.98
N GLY A 265 -4.44 -18.91 23.49
CA GLY A 265 -5.44 -18.95 22.41
C GLY A 265 -4.99 -19.41 21.02
N ALA A 266 -3.71 -19.75 20.83
CA ALA A 266 -3.19 -20.19 19.53
C ALA A 266 -3.32 -21.72 19.35
N HIS A 267 -3.71 -22.18 18.16
CA HIS A 267 -3.47 -23.58 17.77
C HIS A 267 -1.96 -23.84 17.82
N PRO A 268 -1.46 -25.04 18.14
CA PRO A 268 -0.02 -25.33 18.20
C PRO A 268 0.76 -24.98 16.92
N ASP A 269 0.08 -24.81 15.79
CA ASP A 269 0.66 -24.44 14.50
C ASP A 269 0.61 -22.92 14.20
N ASP A 270 -0.06 -22.13 15.04
CA ASP A 270 -0.25 -20.70 14.79
C ASP A 270 0.93 -19.87 15.30
N ALA A 271 1.34 -18.88 14.50
CA ALA A 271 2.35 -17.92 14.91
C ALA A 271 1.88 -17.06 16.11
N PRO A 272 2.80 -16.60 16.98
CA PRO A 272 2.44 -15.79 18.13
C PRO A 272 1.83 -14.45 17.73
N LEU A 273 0.75 -14.05 18.39
CA LEU A 273 0.09 -12.76 18.18
C LEU A 273 0.97 -11.57 18.58
N SER A 274 1.88 -11.76 19.54
CA SER A 274 2.81 -10.74 20.01
C SER A 274 4.08 -11.36 20.56
N GLY A 275 5.16 -10.58 20.60
CA GLY A 275 6.45 -11.09 21.07
C GLY A 275 7.56 -10.05 21.08
N ARG A 276 8.78 -10.51 21.33
CA ARG A 276 9.98 -9.68 21.42
C ARG A 276 10.78 -9.77 20.12
N LEU A 277 11.36 -8.65 19.70
CA LEU A 277 12.30 -8.61 18.58
C LEU A 277 13.73 -8.64 19.12
N THR A 278 14.52 -9.61 18.69
CA THR A 278 15.93 -9.77 19.08
C THR A 278 16.86 -9.33 17.95
N CYS A 279 18.05 -8.85 18.32
CA CYS A 279 19.06 -8.46 17.35
C CYS A 279 19.51 -9.69 16.55
N PRO A 280 19.52 -9.64 15.20
CA PRO A 280 19.86 -10.79 14.36
C PRO A 280 21.35 -11.16 14.38
N ASN A 281 22.20 -10.34 15.02
CA ASN A 281 23.59 -10.70 15.24
C ASN A 281 23.67 -11.86 16.26
N PRO A 282 24.15 -13.06 15.86
CA PRO A 282 24.16 -14.26 16.73
C PRO A 282 24.94 -14.08 18.04
N VAL A 283 25.95 -13.20 18.04
CA VAL A 283 26.76 -12.91 19.23
C VAL A 283 26.06 -11.94 20.18
N CYS A 284 25.11 -11.14 19.67
CA CYS A 284 24.46 -10.09 20.44
C CYS A 284 23.19 -10.56 21.14
N GLY A 285 22.25 -11.15 20.39
CA GLY A 285 20.96 -11.65 20.90
C GLY A 285 20.10 -10.64 21.67
N SER A 286 20.47 -9.35 21.69
CA SER A 286 19.84 -8.39 22.58
C SER A 286 18.43 -8.05 22.11
N ASN A 287 17.46 -7.99 23.02
CA ASN A 287 16.12 -7.50 22.70
C ASN A 287 16.19 -6.02 22.25
N VAL A 288 15.80 -5.75 21.00
CA VAL A 288 15.78 -4.41 20.38
C VAL A 288 14.37 -3.80 20.32
N GLY A 289 13.32 -4.61 20.47
CA GLY A 289 11.95 -4.18 20.25
C GLY A 289 10.89 -5.22 20.60
N LYS A 290 9.68 -4.97 20.12
CA LYS A 290 8.53 -5.86 20.27
C LYS A 290 7.63 -5.80 19.03
N PHE A 291 6.83 -6.84 18.84
CA PHE A 291 5.78 -6.84 17.85
C PHE A 291 4.44 -7.23 18.48
N ALA A 292 3.34 -6.75 17.91
CA ALA A 292 2.00 -7.27 18.13
C ALA A 292 1.17 -7.12 16.86
N TRP A 293 0.65 -8.23 16.35
CA TRP A 293 -0.21 -8.25 15.16
C TRP A 293 -1.53 -7.51 15.42
N GLN A 294 -2.08 -7.63 16.63
CA GLN A 294 -3.27 -6.90 17.10
C GLN A 294 -3.08 -5.40 17.26
N GLY A 295 -1.84 -4.93 17.14
CA GLY A 295 -1.47 -3.54 17.30
C GLY A 295 -1.13 -3.14 18.73
N LEU A 296 -0.59 -1.92 18.85
CA LEU A 296 -0.17 -1.31 20.11
C LEU A 296 -0.41 0.19 20.04
N ARG A 297 -0.72 0.79 21.19
CA ARG A 297 -0.77 2.25 21.35
C ARG A 297 0.65 2.81 21.56
N CYS A 298 1.12 3.73 20.72
CA CYS A 298 2.37 4.47 21.01
C CYS A 298 2.14 5.45 22.18
N SER A 299 3.24 5.83 22.84
CA SER A 299 3.30 6.92 23.81
C SER A 299 2.76 8.26 23.28
N CYS A 300 2.72 8.48 21.96
CA CYS A 300 2.11 9.68 21.35
C CYS A 300 0.57 9.61 21.25
N GLY A 301 -0.05 8.48 21.65
CA GLY A 301 -1.49 8.27 21.59
C GLY A 301 -1.95 7.46 20.38
N GLY A 302 -1.21 7.48 19.27
CA GLY A 302 -1.57 6.79 18.03
C GLY A 302 -1.63 5.26 18.18
N TRP A 303 -2.64 4.65 17.55
CA TRP A 303 -2.79 3.20 17.45
C TRP A 303 -2.15 2.71 16.14
N VAL A 304 -1.29 1.69 16.23
CA VAL A 304 -0.58 1.15 15.05
C VAL A 304 -0.91 -0.34 14.91
N VAL A 305 -1.33 -0.76 13.71
CA VAL A 305 -1.64 -2.16 13.38
C VAL A 305 -1.04 -2.49 12.00
N PRO A 306 -0.26 -3.59 11.86
CA PRO A 306 0.37 -4.32 12.94
C PRO A 306 1.45 -3.46 13.61
N ALA A 307 1.62 -3.61 14.92
CA ALA A 307 2.62 -2.86 15.66
C ALA A 307 3.93 -3.63 15.72
N ILE A 308 4.79 -3.46 14.72
CA ILE A 308 6.13 -4.04 14.68
C ILE A 308 7.14 -2.90 14.90
N GLY A 309 7.82 -2.87 16.05
CA GLY A 309 8.62 -1.70 16.39
C GLY A 309 9.85 -1.97 17.25
N ILE A 310 10.91 -1.22 16.96
CA ILE A 310 12.12 -1.15 17.78
C ILE A 310 12.02 0.02 18.76
N THR A 311 12.67 -0.12 19.91
CA THR A 311 12.67 0.91 20.95
C THR A 311 13.81 1.89 20.72
N LYS A 312 13.52 3.21 20.66
CA LYS A 312 14.54 4.25 20.41
C LYS A 312 15.69 4.17 21.42
N ALA A 313 15.42 3.83 22.67
CA ALA A 313 16.44 3.68 23.72
C ALA A 313 17.47 2.56 23.46
N ARG A 314 17.13 1.57 22.63
CA ARG A 314 17.95 0.38 22.33
C ARG A 314 18.61 0.43 20.95
N VAL A 315 18.48 1.55 20.25
CA VAL A 315 19.07 1.75 18.93
C VAL A 315 19.81 3.09 18.85
N ASP A 316 20.82 3.14 17.99
CA ASP A 316 21.51 4.36 17.62
C ASP A 316 21.08 4.80 16.23
N ILE A 317 20.98 6.11 16.04
CA ILE A 317 20.56 6.74 14.78
C ILE A 317 21.81 7.32 14.11
N ALA A 318 22.16 6.81 12.93
CA ALA A 318 23.27 7.29 12.13
C ALA A 318 22.76 7.91 10.83
N LYS A 319 23.18 9.13 10.51
CA LYS A 319 22.88 9.76 9.21
C LYS A 319 23.98 9.38 8.23
N GLN A 320 23.63 8.73 7.12
CA GLN A 320 24.55 8.50 6.02
C GLN A 320 24.69 9.81 5.23
N VAL A 321 25.78 10.53 5.46
CA VAL A 321 26.16 11.65 4.60
C VAL A 321 26.68 11.03 3.31
N ASN A 322 26.02 11.26 2.18
CA ASN A 322 26.57 10.94 0.87
C ASN A 322 27.82 11.80 0.66
N MET A 323 28.98 11.32 1.12
CA MET A 323 30.24 11.80 0.60
C MET A 323 30.30 11.34 -0.84
N SER A 324 29.91 12.22 -1.76
CA SER A 324 30.28 12.11 -3.17
C SER A 324 31.76 11.72 -3.20
N ARG A 325 32.08 10.53 -3.72
CA ARG A 325 33.45 10.11 -3.98
C ARG A 325 34.03 11.12 -4.98
N GLY A 326 34.65 12.18 -4.47
CA GLY A 326 35.60 12.97 -5.24
C GLY A 326 36.69 12.04 -5.77
N PRO A 327 37.34 12.38 -6.90
CA PRO A 327 38.34 11.53 -7.51
C PRO A 327 39.37 11.14 -6.45
N ARG A 328 39.67 9.84 -6.36
CA ARG A 328 40.62 9.26 -5.39
C ARG A 328 41.92 10.07 -5.43
N ALA A 329 42.11 10.97 -4.46
CA ALA A 329 43.43 11.45 -4.15
C ALA A 329 44.21 10.25 -3.62
N ASN A 330 45.30 9.91 -4.30
CA ASN A 330 46.23 8.87 -3.87
C ASN A 330 46.53 9.05 -2.37
N PRO A 331 46.57 7.97 -1.57
CA PRO A 331 46.89 8.09 -0.16
C PRO A 331 48.31 8.64 -0.06
N ALA A 332 48.44 9.93 0.27
CA ALA A 332 49.71 10.51 0.64
C ALA A 332 50.17 9.82 1.91
N ILE A 333 51.19 8.97 1.78
CA ILE A 333 51.94 8.40 2.89
C ILE A 333 52.40 9.58 3.76
N ARG A 334 51.83 9.71 4.97
CA ARG A 334 52.30 10.70 5.93
C ARG A 334 53.68 10.26 6.41
N LEU A 335 54.73 10.93 5.95
CA LEU A 335 56.06 10.75 6.54
C LEU A 335 56.09 11.33 7.97
N PRO A 336 56.79 10.67 8.91
CA PRO A 336 56.95 11.14 10.27
C PRO A 336 57.75 12.46 10.35
N PRO A 337 57.60 13.25 11.43
CA PRO A 337 58.25 14.55 11.58
C PRO A 337 59.76 14.36 11.71
N GLY A 338 60.52 14.78 10.68
CA GLY A 338 61.98 14.66 10.65
C GLY A 338 62.59 14.55 9.25
N MET A 339 61.80 14.31 8.21
CA MET A 339 62.27 14.20 6.81
C MET A 339 61.68 15.26 5.86
N ARG A 340 61.48 16.50 6.32
CA ARG A 340 61.26 17.64 5.41
C ARG A 340 62.63 18.23 5.03
N ALA A 341 62.93 18.27 3.73
CA ALA A 341 64.05 19.02 3.20
C ALA A 341 63.86 20.53 3.50
N PRO A 342 64.93 21.30 3.74
CA PRO A 342 64.83 22.70 4.12
C PRO A 342 64.34 23.53 2.93
N GLU A 343 63.30 24.34 3.16
CA GLU A 343 62.80 25.31 2.19
C GLU A 343 63.89 26.35 1.89
N ALA A 344 64.17 26.58 0.61
CA ALA A 344 65.11 27.57 0.15
C ALA A 344 64.63 28.97 0.57
N ASN A 345 65.50 29.66 1.29
CA ASN A 345 65.28 30.97 1.87
C ASN A 345 65.33 32.04 0.77
N ASP A 346 64.17 32.52 0.31
CA ASP A 346 64.10 33.68 -0.58
C ASP A 346 64.15 34.95 0.28
N SER A 347 65.35 35.56 0.34
CA SER A 347 65.60 36.81 1.04
C SER A 347 65.84 37.91 0.01
N GLY A 348 64.95 38.91 0.03
CA GLY A 348 64.88 39.94 -1.00
C GLY A 348 66.04 40.93 -1.04
N GLY A 349 66.11 41.67 -2.15
CA GLY A 349 67.01 42.80 -2.33
C GLY A 349 66.56 43.72 -3.46
N ARG A 350 66.32 44.98 -3.13
CA ARG A 350 65.85 46.09 -3.97
C ARG A 350 66.91 46.60 -4.96
N GLY A 351 66.44 47.07 -6.12
CA GLY A 351 66.77 48.33 -6.82
C GLY A 351 68.23 48.71 -7.15
N ASN A 352 68.52 48.99 -8.42
CA ASN A 352 68.68 50.35 -8.98
C ASN A 352 69.23 50.32 -10.42
N LEU A 353 68.77 51.32 -11.19
CA LEU A 353 69.25 51.86 -12.47
C LEU A 353 69.07 51.02 -13.74
#